data_AF-A0A0Q8IVQ8-F1
#
_entry.id   AF-A0A0Q8IVQ8-F1
#
_cell.length_a   1.000
_cell.length_b   1.000
_cell.length_c   1.000
_cell.angle_alpha   90.00
_cell.angle_beta   90.00
_cell.angle_gamma   90.00
#
_symmetry.space_group_name_H-M   'P 1'
#
loop_
_entity.id
_entity.type
_entity.pdbx_description
1 polymer ?
#
loop_
_entity_poly.entity_id
_entity_poly.type
_entity_poly.pdbx_seq_one_letter_code
_entity_poly.pdbx_strand_id
1 'polypeptide(L)'
;MGTYRQTLSGGSHVQLATWDDMQPPVHGPDLQQRTWNPDASRTGLAFYDSTVHYMRNDWASAHMDVVPVSAGQHNLLLYRNRESDTWHTAEALDIDHERPWKQHLQDVGTVSMADAQQAYNDVSNLRALPGVINRARNSAERALAQGLDSDAWRNWSDQHFRYDPNEAHPAFDPQRDAARRTATTLNQPWTLDDGRSTLSFDTRVQGKWFEHQLSQHYAGSVEMVSDEDGSRRNVHLFQCPATRQLVTRDAFDIDHVRPFEDVARERIEQAGGSISKAEALNLYNDTSNLRLVSRSANCSHEWELDAQGEYRDREAPETDEDRAFIEHGPVTEEDQHALDDLRGMLDRNAHPPRTFGDDAPVHTPQVHYRLNDARNPDHALFGQARQQMGVLNGQHGWNLGEQQLDNASAALTVAAKQNHLPAIDSVLFQQPDKLFAVRGQGEAMQWAGVDARAAIDKPIAVSSREAREIAPTVQAPPIAQVQSMDVDVQPMQIGRHGH
;
A
#
# COMPACT_ATOMS: atom_id res chain seq x y z
N MET A 1 -11.92 17.16 10.67
CA MET A 1 -10.96 16.37 9.88
C MET A 1 -11.60 15.03 9.57
N GLY A 2 -11.34 14.49 8.39
CA GLY A 2 -11.94 13.24 7.94
C GLY A 2 -12.74 13.40 6.65
N THR A 3 -13.63 12.44 6.40
CA THR A 3 -14.32 12.31 5.12
C THR A 3 -15.74 12.86 5.19
N TYR A 4 -16.23 13.39 4.08
CA TYR A 4 -17.62 13.79 3.94
C TYR A 4 -18.20 13.30 2.62
N ARG A 5 -19.52 13.11 2.61
CA ARG A 5 -20.24 12.69 1.41
C ARG A 5 -20.48 13.90 0.50
N GLN A 6 -19.98 13.83 -0.73
CA GLN A 6 -20.24 14.78 -1.79
C GLN A 6 -21.22 14.18 -2.80
N THR A 7 -22.24 14.93 -3.20
CA THR A 7 -23.16 14.54 -4.27
C THR A 7 -22.66 15.09 -5.60
N LEU A 8 -22.53 14.21 -6.59
CA LEU A 8 -22.18 14.57 -7.97
C LEU A 8 -23.39 15.13 -8.71
N SER A 9 -23.18 15.80 -9.84
CA SER A 9 -24.27 16.36 -10.65
C SER A 9 -25.26 15.30 -11.16
N GLY A 10 -24.78 14.06 -11.39
CA GLY A 10 -25.59 12.90 -11.77
C GLY A 10 -26.41 12.28 -10.63
N GLY A 11 -26.29 12.77 -9.39
CA GLY A 11 -27.04 12.30 -8.22
C GLY A 11 -26.35 11.20 -7.40
N SER A 12 -25.29 10.58 -7.93
CA SER A 12 -24.44 9.65 -7.18
C SER A 12 -23.65 10.35 -6.09
N HIS A 13 -23.05 9.57 -5.18
CA HIS A 13 -22.27 10.08 -4.07
C HIS A 13 -20.85 9.54 -4.09
N VAL A 14 -19.91 10.39 -3.70
CA VAL A 14 -18.49 10.07 -3.45
C VAL A 14 -18.10 10.51 -2.04
N GLN A 15 -17.00 10.00 -1.50
CA GLN A 15 -16.43 10.47 -0.24
C GLN A 15 -15.18 11.31 -0.51
N LEU A 16 -15.19 12.57 -0.08
CA LEU A 16 -14.04 13.46 -0.20
C LEU A 16 -13.38 13.68 1.16
N ALA A 17 -12.08 13.92 1.17
CA ALA A 17 -11.31 14.17 2.38
C ALA A 17 -11.05 15.65 2.64
N THR A 18 -11.10 15.99 3.92
CA THR A 18 -10.60 17.23 4.50
C THR A 18 -9.45 16.89 5.44
N TRP A 19 -8.40 17.68 5.44
CA TRP A 19 -7.23 17.45 6.28
C TRP A 19 -6.75 18.79 6.81
N ASP A 20 -6.67 18.92 8.14
CA ASP A 20 -6.51 20.21 8.82
C ASP A 20 -7.41 21.32 8.27
N ASP A 21 -6.83 22.42 7.78
CA ASP A 21 -7.50 23.55 7.14
C ASP A 21 -7.69 23.34 5.62
N MET A 22 -7.09 22.29 5.04
CA MET A 22 -7.20 21.96 3.63
C MET A 22 -8.56 21.33 3.29
N GLN A 23 -9.14 21.83 2.21
CA GLN A 23 -10.43 21.39 1.69
C GLN A 23 -10.30 21.07 0.20
N PRO A 24 -11.13 20.14 -0.33
CA PRO A 24 -11.27 19.97 -1.76
C PRO A 24 -11.60 21.31 -2.44
N PRO A 25 -10.99 21.62 -3.60
CA PRO A 25 -11.22 22.88 -4.27
C PRO A 25 -12.67 22.98 -4.76
N VAL A 26 -13.21 24.20 -4.69
CA VAL A 26 -14.51 24.51 -5.28
C VAL A 26 -14.31 24.71 -6.79
N HIS A 27 -14.83 23.78 -7.59
CA HIS A 27 -14.73 23.85 -9.05
C HIS A 27 -15.59 24.97 -9.63
N GLY A 28 -14.98 25.82 -10.46
CA GLY A 28 -15.69 26.91 -11.16
C GLY A 28 -16.61 26.44 -12.30
N PRO A 29 -17.41 27.36 -12.88
CA PRO A 29 -18.40 27.04 -13.92
C PRO A 29 -17.81 26.30 -15.12
N ASP A 30 -16.57 26.61 -15.50
CA ASP A 30 -15.89 25.97 -16.64
C ASP A 30 -15.77 24.45 -16.46
N LEU A 31 -15.39 23.97 -15.27
CA LEU A 31 -15.27 22.54 -15.00
C LEU A 31 -16.64 21.88 -14.75
N GLN A 32 -17.58 22.63 -14.16
CA GLN A 32 -18.94 22.14 -13.91
C GLN A 32 -19.74 21.94 -15.20
N GLN A 33 -19.55 22.80 -16.20
CA GLN A 33 -20.28 22.75 -17.48
C GLN A 33 -19.56 21.92 -18.54
N ARG A 34 -18.23 21.75 -18.43
CA ARG A 34 -17.48 20.93 -19.37
C ARG A 34 -17.82 19.47 -19.19
N THR A 35 -18.47 18.87 -20.18
CA THR A 35 -18.81 17.45 -20.22
C THR A 35 -17.56 16.59 -20.06
N TRP A 36 -17.63 15.58 -19.19
CA TRP A 36 -16.60 14.56 -19.08
C TRP A 36 -16.62 13.66 -20.31
N ASN A 37 -15.44 13.42 -20.90
CA ASN A 37 -15.28 12.44 -21.97
C ASN A 37 -14.79 11.11 -21.36
N PRO A 38 -15.57 10.02 -21.38
CA PRO A 38 -15.14 8.73 -20.82
C PRO A 38 -13.89 8.14 -21.48
N ASP A 39 -13.62 8.54 -22.74
CA ASP A 39 -12.43 8.11 -23.47
C ASP A 39 -11.19 8.97 -23.14
N ALA A 40 -11.35 10.05 -22.38
CA ALA A 40 -10.26 10.93 -22.02
C ALA A 40 -9.12 10.17 -21.30
N SER A 41 -7.90 10.63 -21.55
CA SER A 41 -6.75 10.24 -20.73
C SER A 41 -6.85 10.83 -19.32
N ARG A 42 -5.96 10.42 -18.42
CA ARG A 42 -5.86 11.01 -17.08
C ARG A 42 -5.44 12.48 -17.09
N THR A 43 -4.97 13.01 -18.23
CA THR A 43 -4.53 14.40 -18.36
C THR A 43 -5.62 15.36 -17.89
N GLY A 44 -5.28 16.19 -16.89
CA GLY A 44 -6.19 17.15 -16.28
C GLY A 44 -6.91 16.64 -15.04
N LEU A 45 -6.80 15.35 -14.68
CA LEU A 45 -7.20 14.83 -13.37
C LEU A 45 -6.00 14.82 -12.40
N ALA A 46 -6.23 15.22 -11.16
CA ALA A 46 -5.22 15.22 -10.11
C ALA A 46 -5.85 14.93 -8.75
N PHE A 47 -5.04 14.44 -7.81
CA PHE A 47 -5.45 14.40 -6.42
C PHE A 47 -5.47 15.81 -5.84
N TYR A 48 -6.44 16.11 -4.98
CA TYR A 48 -6.44 17.30 -4.16
C TYR A 48 -5.41 17.18 -3.04
N ASP A 49 -4.83 18.30 -2.61
CA ASP A 49 -3.87 18.30 -1.51
C ASP A 49 -4.48 17.69 -0.24
N SER A 50 -5.74 18.06 0.09
CA SER A 50 -6.47 17.48 1.22
C SER A 50 -6.62 15.95 1.11
N THR A 51 -6.81 15.42 -0.10
CA THR A 51 -6.83 13.96 -0.35
C THR A 51 -5.44 13.37 -0.14
N VAL A 52 -4.38 14.01 -0.65
CA VAL A 52 -3.01 13.50 -0.54
C VAL A 52 -2.57 13.40 0.91
N HIS A 53 -2.76 14.47 1.68
CA HIS A 53 -2.40 14.51 3.10
C HIS A 53 -3.23 13.53 3.93
N TYR A 54 -4.54 13.46 3.71
CA TYR A 54 -5.39 12.48 4.38
C TYR A 54 -4.96 11.03 4.09
N MET A 55 -4.69 10.70 2.84
CA MET A 55 -4.34 9.33 2.45
C MET A 55 -2.98 8.88 3.01
N ARG A 56 -1.99 9.77 3.01
CA ARG A 56 -0.63 9.46 3.48
C ARG A 56 -0.50 9.43 5.00
N ASN A 57 -1.37 10.15 5.71
CA ASN A 57 -1.33 10.24 7.17
C ASN A 57 -2.45 9.41 7.81
N ASP A 58 -3.65 9.98 7.92
CA ASP A 58 -4.78 9.39 8.65
C ASP A 58 -5.21 8.04 8.09
N TRP A 59 -5.37 7.93 6.76
CA TRP A 59 -5.79 6.68 6.13
C TRP A 59 -4.71 5.61 6.29
N ALA A 60 -3.45 5.92 5.98
CA ALA A 60 -2.35 4.99 6.12
C ALA A 60 -2.20 4.52 7.58
N SER A 61 -2.36 5.43 8.54
CA SER A 61 -2.35 5.11 9.96
C SER A 61 -3.47 4.18 10.38
N ALA A 62 -4.65 4.28 9.77
CA ALA A 62 -5.79 3.43 10.09
C ALA A 62 -5.76 2.05 9.38
N HIS A 63 -5.08 1.95 8.23
CA HIS A 63 -5.17 0.76 7.37
C HIS A 63 -3.86 -0.03 7.25
N MET A 64 -2.72 0.56 7.60
CA MET A 64 -1.40 -0.09 7.61
C MET A 64 -0.96 -0.38 9.05
N ASP A 65 0.01 -1.29 9.25
CA ASP A 65 0.67 -1.37 10.56
C ASP A 65 1.64 -0.21 10.67
N VAL A 66 1.44 0.67 11.64
CA VAL A 66 2.32 1.82 11.88
C VAL A 66 3.12 1.56 13.14
N VAL A 67 4.44 1.62 13.00
CA VAL A 67 5.37 1.43 14.11
C VAL A 67 6.24 2.66 14.25
N PRO A 68 6.21 3.35 15.40
CA PRO A 68 7.19 4.39 15.70
C PRO A 68 8.54 3.73 15.94
N VAL A 69 9.57 4.28 15.30
CA VAL A 69 10.94 3.80 15.42
C VAL A 69 11.90 4.96 15.63
N SER A 70 13.00 4.66 16.32
CA SER A 70 14.11 5.59 16.50
C SER A 70 15.35 5.04 15.80
N ALA A 71 15.99 5.88 14.99
CA ALA A 71 17.24 5.57 14.30
C ALA A 71 18.26 6.67 14.60
N GLY A 72 19.14 6.41 15.57
CA GLY A 72 20.04 7.44 16.08
C GLY A 72 19.26 8.53 16.82
N GLN A 73 19.33 9.76 16.33
CA GLN A 73 18.60 10.92 16.89
C GLN A 73 17.24 11.16 16.22
N HIS A 74 16.91 10.41 15.16
CA HIS A 74 15.69 10.63 14.41
C HIS A 74 14.57 9.70 14.88
N ASN A 75 13.37 10.26 15.03
CA ASN A 75 12.13 9.52 15.25
C ASN A 75 11.29 9.57 13.98
N LEU A 76 10.72 8.44 13.58
CA LEU A 76 9.87 8.34 12.40
C LEU A 76 8.85 7.22 12.54
N LEU A 77 7.84 7.25 11.66
CA LEU A 77 6.86 6.19 11.53
C LEU A 77 7.22 5.29 10.34
N LEU A 78 7.22 3.98 10.58
CA LEU A 78 7.28 2.98 9.52
C LEU A 78 5.91 2.36 9.31
N TYR A 79 5.53 2.24 8.04
CA TYR A 79 4.25 1.72 7.59
C TYR A 79 4.47 0.37 6.92
N ARG A 80 3.88 -0.70 7.48
CA ARG A 80 3.87 -2.02 6.85
C ARG A 80 2.72 -2.10 5.87
N ASN A 81 3.05 -2.34 4.61
CA ASN A 81 2.07 -2.82 3.65
C ASN A 81 1.88 -4.33 3.89
N ARG A 82 0.76 -4.71 4.52
CA ARG A 82 0.47 -6.11 4.89
C ARG A 82 0.36 -7.03 3.67
N GLU A 83 -0.15 -6.53 2.54
CA GLU A 83 -0.34 -7.34 1.33
C GLU A 83 0.98 -7.84 0.75
N SER A 84 2.02 -7.01 0.81
CA SER A 84 3.35 -7.30 0.27
C SER A 84 4.37 -7.68 1.35
N ASP A 85 3.98 -7.57 2.62
CA ASP A 85 4.85 -7.70 3.79
C ASP A 85 6.13 -6.85 3.64
N THR A 86 5.99 -5.56 3.37
CA THR A 86 7.12 -4.63 3.22
C THR A 86 6.92 -3.37 4.06
N TRP A 87 8.01 -2.74 4.48
CA TRP A 87 8.02 -1.61 5.42
C TRP A 87 8.58 -0.35 4.78
N HIS A 88 7.90 0.77 5.00
CA HIS A 88 8.10 2.01 4.24
C HIS A 88 7.97 3.24 5.11
N THR A 89 8.68 4.31 4.76
CA THR A 89 8.35 5.65 5.29
C THR A 89 7.13 6.23 4.59
N ALA A 90 6.43 7.18 5.22
CA ALA A 90 5.27 7.86 4.60
C ALA A 90 5.60 8.43 3.20
N GLU A 91 6.82 8.92 3.02
CA GLU A 91 7.37 9.44 1.76
C GLU A 91 7.39 8.43 0.60
N ALA A 92 7.46 7.13 0.91
CA ALA A 92 7.42 6.05 -0.07
C ALA A 92 5.99 5.67 -0.47
N LEU A 93 4.97 6.17 0.26
CA LEU A 93 3.57 5.84 0.00
C LEU A 93 3.02 6.67 -1.18
N ASP A 94 2.35 5.95 -2.06
CA ASP A 94 1.65 6.47 -3.22
C ASP A 94 0.17 6.14 -3.11
N ILE A 95 -0.65 6.95 -3.78
CA ILE A 95 -2.09 6.83 -3.77
C ILE A 95 -2.51 6.20 -5.10
N ASP A 96 -3.25 5.12 -5.01
CA ASP A 96 -3.80 4.41 -6.16
C ASP A 96 -5.29 4.20 -5.97
N HIS A 97 -5.97 3.95 -7.08
CA HIS A 97 -7.37 3.57 -7.07
C HIS A 97 -7.47 2.06 -6.90
N GLU A 98 -8.28 1.62 -5.93
CA GLU A 98 -8.57 0.20 -5.72
C GLU A 98 -9.17 -0.43 -6.98
N ARG A 99 -10.23 0.20 -7.51
CA ARG A 99 -10.76 -0.08 -8.85
C ARG A 99 -10.15 0.89 -9.86
N PRO A 100 -9.85 0.44 -11.10
CA PRO A 100 -9.37 1.34 -12.14
C PRO A 100 -10.21 2.62 -12.24
N TRP A 101 -9.58 3.78 -12.12
CA TRP A 101 -10.26 5.08 -12.01
C TRP A 101 -11.30 5.31 -13.11
N LYS A 102 -11.02 4.90 -14.36
CA LYS A 102 -11.99 5.01 -15.47
C LYS A 102 -13.29 4.27 -15.19
N GLN A 103 -13.17 3.03 -14.69
CA GLN A 103 -14.33 2.22 -14.33
C GLN A 103 -15.10 2.88 -13.18
N HIS A 104 -14.38 3.36 -12.16
CA HIS A 104 -15.01 4.01 -11.02
C HIS A 104 -15.78 5.28 -11.42
N LEU A 105 -15.20 6.16 -12.26
CA LEU A 105 -15.87 7.35 -12.79
C LEU A 105 -17.14 6.99 -13.57
N GLN A 106 -17.10 5.90 -14.34
CA GLN A 106 -18.28 5.39 -15.04
C GLN A 106 -19.34 4.86 -14.06
N ASP A 107 -18.95 4.08 -13.06
CA ASP A 107 -19.86 3.48 -12.06
C ASP A 107 -20.61 4.55 -11.26
N VAL A 108 -19.93 5.65 -10.89
CA VAL A 108 -20.56 6.77 -10.18
C VAL A 108 -21.27 7.75 -11.12
N GLY A 109 -21.23 7.52 -12.44
CA GLY A 109 -21.98 8.29 -13.43
C GLY A 109 -21.51 9.73 -13.57
N THR A 110 -20.19 9.97 -13.63
CA THR A 110 -19.64 11.33 -13.81
C THR A 110 -20.11 11.96 -15.13
N VAL A 111 -20.68 13.16 -15.06
CA VAL A 111 -21.23 13.87 -16.23
C VAL A 111 -20.34 15.05 -16.63
N SER A 112 -19.77 15.74 -15.65
CA SER A 112 -18.91 16.91 -15.84
C SER A 112 -17.45 16.65 -15.46
N MET A 113 -16.55 17.53 -15.88
CA MET A 113 -15.16 17.50 -15.42
C MET A 113 -15.06 17.73 -13.91
N ALA A 114 -15.93 18.56 -13.33
CA ALA A 114 -15.98 18.73 -11.88
C ALA A 114 -16.34 17.41 -11.16
N ASP A 115 -17.32 16.67 -11.68
CA ASP A 115 -17.65 15.34 -11.14
C ASP A 115 -16.49 14.36 -11.32
N ALA A 116 -15.81 14.40 -12.48
CA ALA A 116 -14.65 13.56 -12.75
C ALA A 116 -13.52 13.83 -11.75
N GLN A 117 -13.23 15.09 -11.43
CA GLN A 117 -12.24 15.45 -10.40
C GLN A 117 -12.66 14.95 -9.01
N GLN A 118 -13.92 15.12 -8.65
CA GLN A 118 -14.44 14.67 -7.35
C GLN A 118 -14.43 13.14 -7.23
N ALA A 119 -14.88 12.41 -8.25
CA ALA A 119 -14.84 10.95 -8.28
C ALA A 119 -13.39 10.41 -8.34
N TYR A 120 -12.48 11.11 -9.02
CA TYR A 120 -11.07 10.75 -9.01
C TYR A 120 -10.45 10.86 -7.60
N ASN A 121 -11.03 11.69 -6.74
CA ASN A 121 -10.65 11.91 -5.35
C ASN A 121 -11.56 11.18 -4.34
N ASP A 122 -12.39 10.23 -4.79
CA ASP A 122 -13.25 9.46 -3.90
C ASP A 122 -12.42 8.53 -3.03
N VAL A 123 -12.17 8.91 -1.78
CA VAL A 123 -11.34 8.13 -0.83
C VAL A 123 -11.92 6.76 -0.51
N SER A 124 -13.19 6.50 -0.84
CA SER A 124 -13.77 5.15 -0.74
C SER A 124 -13.33 4.20 -1.84
N ASN A 125 -12.63 4.71 -2.86
CA ASN A 125 -12.01 3.93 -3.93
C ASN A 125 -10.49 4.15 -3.99
N LEU A 126 -9.88 4.74 -2.95
CA LEU A 126 -8.43 4.94 -2.87
C LEU A 126 -7.79 4.02 -1.84
N ARG A 127 -6.54 3.68 -2.11
CA ARG A 127 -5.64 2.98 -1.19
C ARG A 127 -4.28 3.64 -1.18
N ALA A 128 -3.57 3.52 -0.06
CA ALA A 128 -2.15 3.84 0.02
C ALA A 128 -1.31 2.55 -0.08
N LEU A 129 -0.27 2.59 -0.91
CA LEU A 129 0.65 1.47 -1.10
C LEU A 129 2.06 1.99 -1.44
N PRO A 130 3.10 1.15 -1.38
CA PRO A 130 4.44 1.55 -1.75
C PRO A 130 4.50 1.97 -3.22
N GLY A 131 5.07 3.13 -3.49
CA GLY A 131 5.06 3.73 -4.81
C GLY A 131 5.81 2.91 -5.87
N VAL A 132 6.80 2.12 -5.47
CA VAL A 132 7.46 1.17 -6.37
C VAL A 132 6.51 0.04 -6.79
N ILE A 133 5.67 -0.47 -5.88
CA ILE A 133 4.62 -1.45 -6.22
C ILE A 133 3.60 -0.81 -7.16
N ASN A 134 3.17 0.43 -6.91
CA ASN A 134 2.22 1.12 -7.76
C ASN A 134 2.74 1.30 -9.21
N ARG A 135 3.98 1.77 -9.37
CA ARG A 135 4.60 1.99 -10.69
C ARG A 135 4.83 0.70 -11.47
N ALA A 136 5.13 -0.39 -10.75
CA ALA A 136 5.41 -1.70 -11.32
C ALA A 136 4.25 -2.69 -11.10
N ARG A 137 3.02 -2.17 -10.94
CA ARG A 137 1.81 -2.89 -10.50
C ARG A 137 1.65 -4.26 -11.14
N ASN A 138 1.61 -4.33 -12.46
CA ASN A 138 1.42 -5.59 -13.18
C ASN A 138 2.50 -6.64 -12.89
N SER A 139 3.74 -6.22 -12.65
CA SER A 139 4.84 -7.13 -12.32
C SER A 139 4.84 -7.53 -10.84
N ALA A 140 4.55 -6.58 -9.94
CA ALA A 140 4.44 -6.80 -8.52
C ALA A 140 3.27 -7.74 -8.19
N GLU A 141 2.08 -7.46 -8.73
CA GLU A 141 0.88 -8.28 -8.55
C GLU A 141 1.08 -9.70 -9.09
N ARG A 142 1.77 -9.88 -10.21
CA ARG A 142 2.10 -11.21 -10.76
C ARG A 142 3.07 -11.99 -9.88
N ALA A 143 4.00 -11.31 -9.21
CA ALA A 143 4.90 -11.92 -8.25
C ALA A 143 4.15 -12.28 -6.95
N LEU A 144 3.33 -11.37 -6.43
CA LEU A 144 2.50 -11.58 -5.23
C LEU A 144 1.48 -12.70 -5.39
N ALA A 145 0.90 -12.87 -6.58
CA ALA A 145 -0.05 -13.94 -6.87
C ALA A 145 0.54 -15.36 -6.71
N GLN A 146 1.87 -15.49 -6.68
CA GLN A 146 2.55 -16.75 -6.39
C GLN A 146 2.78 -17.00 -4.89
N GLY A 147 2.43 -16.03 -4.04
CA GLY A 147 2.56 -16.07 -2.59
C GLY A 147 3.80 -15.31 -2.08
N LEU A 148 3.69 -14.78 -0.86
CA LEU A 148 4.77 -14.04 -0.18
C LEU A 148 6.05 -14.87 0.04
N ASP A 149 5.90 -16.19 0.22
CA ASP A 149 7.04 -17.09 0.45
C ASP A 149 7.67 -17.60 -0.87
N SER A 150 7.16 -17.15 -2.03
CA SER A 150 7.62 -17.61 -3.34
C SER A 150 8.96 -16.99 -3.74
N ASP A 151 9.75 -17.70 -4.55
CA ASP A 151 10.96 -17.15 -5.16
C ASP A 151 10.65 -15.95 -6.06
N ALA A 152 9.48 -15.95 -6.70
CA ALA A 152 9.05 -14.83 -7.54
C ALA A 152 8.89 -13.54 -6.73
N TRP A 153 8.16 -13.59 -5.61
CA TRP A 153 8.03 -12.43 -4.72
C TRP A 153 9.36 -12.05 -4.08
N ARG A 154 10.13 -13.02 -3.57
CA ARG A 154 11.44 -12.75 -2.97
C ARG A 154 12.38 -12.03 -3.94
N ASN A 155 12.52 -12.52 -5.17
CA ASN A 155 13.39 -11.90 -6.18
C ASN A 155 12.89 -10.52 -6.59
N TRP A 156 11.57 -10.34 -6.75
CA TRP A 156 11.00 -9.05 -7.10
C TRP A 156 11.22 -8.03 -5.97
N SER A 157 10.90 -8.42 -4.73
CA SER A 157 11.10 -7.61 -3.52
C SER A 157 12.57 -7.24 -3.33
N ASP A 158 13.48 -8.22 -3.47
CA ASP A 158 14.92 -7.98 -3.37
C ASP A 158 15.41 -6.97 -4.41
N GLN A 159 14.97 -7.11 -5.66
CA GLN A 159 15.38 -6.19 -6.73
C GLN A 159 15.00 -4.72 -6.44
N HIS A 160 13.90 -4.50 -5.70
CA HIS A 160 13.31 -3.17 -5.55
C HIS A 160 13.59 -2.54 -4.18
N PHE A 161 13.63 -3.35 -3.11
CA PHE A 161 13.72 -2.86 -1.74
C PHE A 161 15.02 -3.23 -1.02
N ARG A 162 15.74 -4.28 -1.47
CA ARG A 162 16.93 -4.73 -0.75
C ARG A 162 18.04 -3.69 -0.85
N TYR A 163 18.77 -3.57 0.25
CA TYR A 163 20.03 -2.86 0.32
C TYR A 163 20.98 -3.64 1.23
N ASP A 164 22.23 -3.80 0.82
CA ASP A 164 23.27 -4.37 1.67
C ASP A 164 24.31 -3.29 2.01
N PRO A 165 24.39 -2.84 3.28
CA PRO A 165 25.36 -1.84 3.69
C PRO A 165 26.81 -2.32 3.63
N ASN A 166 27.04 -3.64 3.52
CA ASN A 166 28.37 -4.24 3.43
C ASN A 166 28.81 -4.52 1.99
N GLU A 167 27.90 -4.38 1.02
CA GLU A 167 28.24 -4.54 -0.39
C GLU A 167 29.06 -3.34 -0.88
N ALA A 168 29.96 -3.58 -1.85
CA ALA A 168 30.72 -2.51 -2.46
C ALA A 168 29.82 -1.71 -3.42
N HIS A 169 29.66 -0.42 -3.14
CA HIS A 169 28.90 0.53 -3.96
C HIS A 169 29.83 1.48 -4.73
N PRO A 170 30.45 1.04 -5.85
CA PRO A 170 31.50 1.80 -6.53
C PRO A 170 30.96 3.10 -7.13
N ALA A 171 31.75 4.18 -6.99
CA ALA A 171 31.44 5.48 -7.59
C ALA A 171 31.21 5.38 -9.10
N PHE A 172 30.22 6.13 -9.58
CA PHE A 172 29.94 6.30 -11.00
C PHE A 172 31.11 7.02 -11.69
N ASP A 173 31.58 6.48 -12.81
CA ASP A 173 32.63 7.08 -13.63
C ASP A 173 31.99 7.61 -14.92
N PRO A 174 31.84 8.94 -15.06
CA PRO A 174 31.20 9.53 -16.24
C PRO A 174 31.86 9.15 -17.57
N GLN A 175 33.15 8.81 -17.58
CA GLN A 175 33.86 8.42 -18.80
C GLN A 175 33.59 6.96 -19.18
N ARG A 176 33.37 6.09 -18.19
CA ARG A 176 33.22 4.63 -18.39
C ARG A 176 31.78 4.16 -18.36
N ASP A 177 30.94 4.81 -17.54
CA ASP A 177 29.57 4.37 -17.25
C ASP A 177 28.50 5.16 -18.02
N ALA A 178 28.84 6.31 -18.62
CA ALA A 178 27.90 7.02 -19.48
C ALA A 178 27.46 6.14 -20.65
N ALA A 179 26.16 6.19 -20.98
CA ALA A 179 25.65 5.41 -22.09
C ALA A 179 26.22 5.93 -23.42
N ARG A 180 26.56 5.01 -24.32
CA ARG A 180 26.99 5.35 -25.68
C ARG A 180 25.76 5.79 -26.48
N ARG A 181 25.83 6.98 -27.07
CA ARG A 181 24.77 7.55 -27.91
C ARG A 181 24.75 6.86 -29.28
N THR A 182 23.57 6.72 -29.85
CA THR A 182 23.38 6.07 -31.17
C THR A 182 23.37 7.11 -32.28
N ALA A 183 23.62 6.67 -33.53
CA ALA A 183 23.51 7.54 -34.71
C ALA A 183 22.15 8.23 -34.81
N THR A 184 21.08 7.56 -34.36
CA THR A 184 19.72 8.10 -34.31
C THR A 184 19.62 9.28 -33.36
N THR A 185 20.24 9.21 -32.17
CA THR A 185 20.22 10.31 -31.19
C THR A 185 21.19 11.44 -31.52
N LEU A 186 22.29 11.14 -32.22
CA LEU A 186 23.32 12.14 -32.55
C LEU A 186 22.87 13.14 -33.62
N ASN A 187 22.00 12.71 -34.54
CA ASN A 187 21.55 13.53 -35.66
C ASN A 187 20.13 14.09 -35.49
N GLN A 188 19.42 13.70 -34.43
CA GLN A 188 18.09 14.21 -34.14
C GLN A 188 18.20 15.56 -33.43
N PRO A 189 17.67 16.66 -33.98
CA PRO A 189 17.59 17.92 -33.25
C PRO A 189 16.63 17.80 -32.07
N TRP A 190 16.91 18.56 -31.02
CA TRP A 190 16.12 18.64 -29.80
C TRP A 190 16.07 20.09 -29.33
N THR A 191 14.90 20.49 -28.86
CA THR A 191 14.54 21.82 -28.36
C THR A 191 13.76 21.68 -27.06
N LEU A 192 13.55 22.78 -26.33
CA LEU A 192 12.74 22.77 -25.09
C LEU A 192 11.29 22.32 -25.35
N ASP A 193 10.75 22.58 -26.55
CA ASP A 193 9.39 22.19 -26.93
C ASP A 193 9.21 20.67 -27.03
N ASP A 194 10.29 19.93 -27.27
CA ASP A 194 10.27 18.45 -27.27
C ASP A 194 10.10 17.89 -25.85
N GLY A 195 10.48 18.67 -24.82
CA GLY A 195 10.30 18.37 -23.40
C GLY A 195 11.08 17.15 -22.88
N ARG A 196 10.91 16.90 -21.57
CA ARG A 196 11.56 15.77 -20.85
C ARG A 196 11.04 14.39 -21.25
N SER A 197 9.83 14.29 -21.82
CA SER A 197 9.15 13.02 -22.12
C SER A 197 9.90 12.14 -23.13
N THR A 198 10.78 12.75 -23.93
CA THR A 198 11.60 12.05 -24.91
C THR A 198 12.99 11.67 -24.39
N LEU A 199 13.29 12.02 -23.13
CA LEU A 199 14.54 11.79 -22.42
C LEU A 199 14.32 10.77 -21.29
N SER A 200 15.41 10.12 -20.87
CA SER A 200 15.38 9.15 -19.78
C SER A 200 16.74 9.09 -19.08
N PHE A 201 16.72 8.67 -17.83
CA PHE A 201 17.96 8.33 -17.14
C PHE A 201 18.60 7.08 -17.74
N ASP A 202 19.92 7.09 -17.89
CA ASP A 202 20.70 5.96 -18.38
C ASP A 202 20.69 4.83 -17.34
N THR A 203 20.71 3.57 -17.78
CA THR A 203 20.64 2.40 -16.87
C THR A 203 21.75 2.40 -15.82
N ARG A 204 22.95 2.89 -16.16
CA ARG A 204 24.07 3.01 -15.20
C ARG A 204 23.88 4.15 -14.21
N VAL A 205 23.12 5.19 -14.56
CA VAL A 205 22.71 6.25 -13.62
C VAL A 205 21.67 5.68 -12.65
N GLN A 206 20.63 5.02 -13.17
CA GLN A 206 19.57 4.38 -12.37
C GLN A 206 20.07 3.24 -11.48
N GLY A 207 21.16 2.57 -11.85
CA GLY A 207 21.78 1.51 -11.06
C GLY A 207 23.00 2.03 -10.28
N LYS A 208 24.15 2.07 -10.94
CA LYS A 208 25.45 2.32 -10.29
C LYS A 208 25.53 3.67 -9.58
N TRP A 209 25.12 4.76 -10.22
CA TRP A 209 25.13 6.08 -9.58
C TRP A 209 24.14 6.13 -8.41
N PHE A 210 22.92 5.63 -8.61
CA PHE A 210 21.88 5.58 -7.58
C PHE A 210 22.33 4.79 -6.34
N GLU A 211 22.86 3.57 -6.50
CA GLU A 211 23.38 2.77 -5.38
C GLU A 211 24.55 3.46 -4.66
N HIS A 212 25.44 4.08 -5.42
CA HIS A 212 26.54 4.83 -4.84
C HIS A 212 26.03 6.02 -4.02
N GLN A 213 25.08 6.80 -4.54
CA GLN A 213 24.47 7.89 -3.78
C GLN A 213 23.73 7.38 -2.54
N LEU A 214 22.96 6.30 -2.64
CA LEU A 214 22.34 5.67 -1.47
C LEU A 214 23.37 5.31 -0.40
N SER A 215 24.52 4.77 -0.78
CA SER A 215 25.59 4.45 0.17
C SER A 215 26.17 5.69 0.88
N GLN A 216 26.22 6.84 0.21
CA GLN A 216 26.65 8.10 0.84
C GLN A 216 25.61 8.64 1.84
N HIS A 217 24.34 8.26 1.65
CA HIS A 217 23.21 8.74 2.45
C HIS A 217 22.68 7.70 3.44
N TYR A 218 23.30 6.53 3.53
CA TYR A 218 22.88 5.49 4.46
C TYR A 218 23.06 5.95 5.91
N ALA A 219 21.96 5.99 6.67
CA ALA A 219 21.93 6.48 8.05
C ALA A 219 21.92 5.34 9.08
N GLY A 220 21.41 4.16 8.70
CA GLY A 220 21.36 3.01 9.58
C GLY A 220 20.20 2.06 9.25
N SER A 221 19.92 1.16 10.18
CA SER A 221 18.84 0.19 10.05
C SER A 221 18.05 0.05 11.34
N VAL A 222 16.76 -0.20 11.19
CA VAL A 222 15.87 -0.60 12.28
C VAL A 222 15.49 -2.06 12.09
N GLU A 223 15.67 -2.87 13.13
CA GLU A 223 15.18 -4.25 13.13
C GLU A 223 13.68 -4.25 13.42
N MET A 224 12.90 -4.72 12.46
CA MET A 224 11.47 -4.96 12.60
C MET A 224 11.25 -6.43 12.92
N VAL A 225 10.55 -6.68 14.02
CA VAL A 225 10.12 -8.02 14.41
C VAL A 225 8.67 -8.19 14.00
N SER A 226 8.40 -9.18 13.15
CA SER A 226 7.05 -9.58 12.82
C SER A 226 6.40 -10.21 14.03
N ASP A 227 5.30 -9.63 14.49
CA ASP A 227 4.48 -10.23 15.55
C ASP A 227 3.89 -11.59 15.11
N GLU A 228 3.92 -11.92 13.80
CA GLU A 228 3.26 -13.09 13.20
C GLU A 228 4.01 -14.38 13.44
N ASP A 229 5.29 -14.34 13.14
CA ASP A 229 6.16 -15.50 13.09
C ASP A 229 7.47 -15.24 13.84
N GLY A 230 7.64 -14.07 14.44
CA GLY A 230 8.87 -13.64 15.08
C GLY A 230 10.01 -13.40 14.08
N SER A 231 9.72 -13.38 12.77
CA SER A 231 10.73 -13.10 11.76
C SER A 231 11.28 -11.70 11.94
N ARG A 232 12.58 -11.56 11.70
CA ARG A 232 13.29 -10.29 11.85
C ARG A 232 13.68 -9.77 10.49
N ARG A 233 13.43 -8.49 10.23
CA ARG A 233 13.84 -7.83 9.01
C ARG A 233 14.45 -6.48 9.32
N ASN A 234 15.60 -6.20 8.73
CA ASN A 234 16.19 -4.87 8.80
C ASN A 234 15.54 -3.96 7.76
N VAL A 235 15.03 -2.83 8.21
CA VAL A 235 14.60 -1.72 7.34
C VAL A 235 15.75 -0.73 7.29
N HIS A 236 16.29 -0.51 6.10
CA HIS A 236 17.41 0.40 5.88
C HIS A 236 16.88 1.82 5.65
N LEU A 237 17.47 2.77 6.38
CA LEU A 237 17.09 4.17 6.36
C LEU A 237 18.21 5.02 5.79
N PHE A 238 17.80 6.05 5.06
CA PHE A 238 18.70 6.93 4.33
C PHE A 238 18.28 8.37 4.55
N GLN A 239 19.26 9.26 4.71
CA GLN A 239 18.98 10.68 4.82
C GLN A 239 18.71 11.28 3.44
N CYS A 240 17.52 11.85 3.25
CA CYS A 240 17.18 12.55 2.03
C CYS A 240 18.06 13.81 1.86
N PRO A 241 18.77 13.99 0.75
CA PRO A 241 19.62 15.16 0.54
C PRO A 241 18.84 16.48 0.52
N ALA A 242 17.62 16.46 -0.01
CA ALA A 242 16.77 17.65 -0.12
C ALA A 242 16.10 18.00 1.21
N THR A 243 15.36 17.06 1.80
CA THR A 243 14.51 17.31 2.99
C THR A 243 15.22 17.05 4.32
N ARG A 244 16.38 16.38 4.29
CA ARG A 244 17.11 15.87 5.48
C ARG A 244 16.37 14.81 6.31
N GLN A 245 15.16 14.43 5.93
CA GLN A 245 14.37 13.39 6.59
C GLN A 245 14.96 12.00 6.33
N LEU A 246 14.73 11.08 7.28
CA LEU A 246 15.04 9.67 7.06
C LEU A 246 13.92 9.00 6.25
N VAL A 247 14.31 8.34 5.17
CA VAL A 247 13.38 7.64 4.27
C VAL A 247 13.86 6.23 3.94
N THR A 248 12.94 5.37 3.51
CA THR A 248 13.29 4.08 2.91
C THR A 248 13.80 4.26 1.48
N ARG A 249 14.56 3.28 0.99
CA ARG A 249 15.16 3.26 -0.37
C ARG A 249 14.16 3.65 -1.47
N ASP A 250 12.95 3.11 -1.38
CA ASP A 250 11.91 3.23 -2.39
C ASP A 250 11.16 4.59 -2.36
N ALA A 251 11.46 5.42 -1.36
CA ALA A 251 11.06 6.81 -1.32
C ALA A 251 11.93 7.70 -2.22
N PHE A 252 13.03 7.22 -2.81
CA PHE A 252 13.87 8.07 -3.67
C PHE A 252 13.48 8.03 -5.14
N ASP A 253 13.47 9.21 -5.75
CA ASP A 253 13.59 9.41 -7.18
C ASP A 253 14.94 10.13 -7.48
N ILE A 254 15.30 10.15 -8.77
CA ILE A 254 16.44 10.94 -9.27
C ILE A 254 15.89 12.24 -9.83
N ASP A 255 16.44 13.35 -9.38
CA ASP A 255 16.05 14.69 -9.83
C ASP A 255 17.29 15.55 -10.10
N HIS A 256 17.09 16.66 -10.79
CA HIS A 256 18.13 17.62 -11.08
C HIS A 256 18.25 18.66 -9.95
N VAL A 257 19.48 18.99 -9.56
CA VAL A 257 19.75 20.03 -8.54
C VAL A 257 19.31 21.41 -9.06
N ARG A 258 19.72 21.73 -10.30
CA ARG A 258 19.19 22.84 -11.09
C ARG A 258 18.18 22.30 -12.10
N PRO A 259 17.02 22.96 -12.32
CA PRO A 259 16.04 22.54 -13.31
C PRO A 259 16.69 22.23 -14.65
N PHE A 260 16.36 21.06 -15.22
CA PHE A 260 16.89 20.64 -16.50
C PHE A 260 16.62 21.69 -17.60
N GLU A 261 15.46 22.32 -17.60
CA GLU A 261 15.08 23.34 -18.59
C GLU A 261 16.00 24.55 -18.56
N ASP A 262 16.51 24.94 -17.39
CA ASP A 262 17.42 26.09 -17.27
C ASP A 262 18.78 25.74 -17.85
N VAL A 263 19.32 24.56 -17.48
CA VAL A 263 20.59 24.05 -18.02
C VAL A 263 20.50 23.82 -19.54
N ALA A 264 19.39 23.25 -20.01
CA ALA A 264 19.16 23.00 -21.42
C ALA A 264 18.99 24.30 -22.22
N ARG A 265 18.30 25.30 -21.67
CA ARG A 265 18.14 26.62 -22.30
C ARG A 265 19.48 27.32 -22.49
N GLU A 266 20.30 27.39 -21.44
CA GLU A 266 21.66 27.96 -21.52
C GLU A 266 22.47 27.28 -22.63
N ARG A 267 22.37 25.95 -22.74
CA ARG A 267 23.08 25.21 -23.78
C ARG A 267 22.53 25.47 -25.18
N ILE A 268 21.22 25.53 -25.36
CA ILE A 268 20.57 25.81 -26.64
C ILE A 268 20.91 27.22 -27.14
N GLU A 269 20.94 28.21 -26.24
CA GLU A 269 21.34 29.58 -26.56
C GLU A 269 22.79 29.63 -27.05
N GLN A 270 23.71 28.92 -26.39
CA GLN A 270 25.10 28.80 -26.82
C GLN A 270 25.25 28.06 -28.17
N ALA A 271 24.38 27.09 -28.45
CA ALA A 271 24.40 26.31 -29.69
C ALA A 271 23.73 27.02 -30.87
N GLY A 272 23.06 28.16 -30.65
CA GLY A 272 22.42 28.96 -31.70
C GLY A 272 21.04 28.45 -32.13
N GLY A 273 20.30 27.75 -31.24
CA GLY A 273 18.86 27.53 -31.41
C GLY A 273 18.36 26.08 -31.24
N SER A 274 19.23 25.07 -31.35
CA SER A 274 18.88 23.68 -30.99
C SER A 274 20.13 22.90 -30.63
N ILE A 275 19.97 21.78 -29.92
CA ILE A 275 21.04 20.82 -29.64
C ILE A 275 20.67 19.45 -30.20
N SER A 276 21.62 18.52 -30.25
CA SER A 276 21.26 17.13 -30.59
C SER A 276 20.53 16.47 -29.41
N LYS A 277 19.66 15.49 -29.69
CA LYS A 277 19.03 14.66 -28.65
C LYS A 277 20.07 13.94 -27.79
N ALA A 278 21.18 13.53 -28.39
CA ALA A 278 22.31 12.95 -27.66
C ALA A 278 22.89 13.92 -26.62
N GLU A 279 22.98 15.20 -26.96
CA GLU A 279 23.45 16.25 -26.06
C GLU A 279 22.42 16.57 -24.98
N ALA A 280 21.13 16.66 -25.33
CA ALA A 280 20.05 16.78 -24.35
C ALA A 280 20.05 15.61 -23.34
N LEU A 281 20.26 14.37 -23.82
CA LEU A 281 20.42 13.19 -22.95
C LEU A 281 21.66 13.27 -22.06
N ASN A 282 22.76 13.85 -22.54
CA ASN A 282 23.95 14.05 -21.72
C ASN A 282 23.71 15.06 -20.60
N LEU A 283 23.05 16.19 -20.89
CA LEU A 283 22.65 17.16 -19.87
C LEU A 283 21.68 16.54 -18.86
N TYR A 284 20.69 15.78 -19.36
CA TYR A 284 19.70 15.12 -18.52
C TYR A 284 20.33 14.06 -17.59
N ASN A 285 21.45 13.46 -18.01
CA ASN A 285 22.18 12.44 -17.25
C ASN A 285 23.47 12.97 -16.61
N ASP A 286 23.66 14.28 -16.56
CA ASP A 286 24.86 14.87 -15.96
C ASP A 286 24.82 14.68 -14.45
N THR A 287 25.54 13.67 -13.97
CA THR A 287 25.59 13.29 -12.55
C THR A 287 26.11 14.40 -11.64
N SER A 288 26.73 15.46 -12.16
CA SER A 288 27.10 16.63 -11.37
C SER A 288 25.91 17.54 -11.04
N ASN A 289 24.81 17.42 -11.80
CA ASN A 289 23.55 18.12 -11.60
C ASN A 289 22.44 17.17 -11.12
N LEU A 290 22.75 15.94 -10.69
CA LEU A 290 21.75 14.99 -10.16
C LEU A 290 21.84 14.90 -8.64
N ARG A 291 20.70 14.63 -8.01
CA ARG A 291 20.59 14.28 -6.59
C ARG A 291 19.55 13.20 -6.38
N LEU A 292 19.65 12.50 -5.26
CA LEU A 292 18.50 11.77 -4.72
C LEU A 292 17.55 12.79 -4.09
N VAL A 293 16.27 12.63 -4.37
CA VAL A 293 15.20 13.42 -3.74
C VAL A 293 14.09 12.47 -3.35
N SER A 294 13.48 12.70 -2.19
CA SER A 294 12.37 11.88 -1.79
C SER A 294 11.13 12.22 -2.61
N ARG A 295 10.21 11.26 -2.80
CA ARG A 295 9.09 11.43 -3.73
C ARG A 295 8.12 12.52 -3.28
N SER A 296 7.98 12.75 -1.98
CA SER A 296 7.14 13.82 -1.47
C SER A 296 7.67 15.19 -1.94
N ALA A 297 8.98 15.41 -1.77
CA ALA A 297 9.71 16.61 -2.19
C ALA A 297 9.81 16.77 -3.72
N ASN A 298 9.92 15.67 -4.47
CA ASN A 298 9.99 15.75 -5.93
C ASN A 298 8.67 16.23 -6.56
N CYS A 299 7.54 15.98 -5.90
CA CYS A 299 6.22 16.36 -6.42
C CYS A 299 5.87 17.84 -6.19
N SER A 300 6.54 18.54 -5.27
CA SER A 300 6.24 19.92 -4.90
C SER A 300 7.01 20.96 -5.73
N HIS A 301 8.06 20.58 -6.47
CA HIS A 301 8.97 21.49 -7.22
C HIS A 301 9.67 22.58 -6.36
N GLU A 302 9.31 22.72 -5.09
CA GLU A 302 9.82 23.70 -4.11
C GLU A 302 11.33 23.56 -3.85
N TRP A 303 11.87 22.34 -4.02
CA TRP A 303 13.26 22.01 -3.74
C TRP A 303 14.21 22.27 -4.93
N GLU A 304 13.73 22.77 -6.07
CA GLU A 304 14.57 23.15 -7.21
C GLU A 304 15.29 24.50 -6.94
N LEU A 305 16.59 24.56 -7.19
CA LEU A 305 17.37 25.81 -7.08
C LEU A 305 17.31 26.60 -8.39
N ASP A 306 17.10 27.90 -8.30
CA ASP A 306 17.15 28.80 -9.46
C ASP A 306 18.59 29.02 -9.99
N ALA A 307 18.73 29.84 -11.03
CA ALA A 307 20.03 30.15 -11.63
C ALA A 307 20.98 30.92 -10.69
N GLN A 308 20.49 31.42 -9.56
CA GLN A 308 21.25 32.11 -8.53
C GLN A 308 21.60 31.19 -7.34
N GLY A 309 21.05 29.97 -7.30
CA GLY A 309 21.28 28.99 -6.24
C GLY A 309 20.30 29.11 -5.07
N GLU A 310 19.17 29.80 -5.26
CA GLU A 310 18.12 29.98 -4.25
C GLU A 310 16.94 29.03 -4.50
N TYR A 311 16.27 28.56 -3.45
CA TYR A 311 15.05 27.74 -3.58
C TYR A 311 13.89 28.58 -4.14
N ARG A 312 13.05 27.98 -4.99
CA ARG A 312 11.97 28.68 -5.70
C ARG A 312 10.87 29.22 -4.80
N ASP A 313 10.63 28.59 -3.66
CA ASP A 313 9.60 29.04 -2.72
C ASP A 313 10.14 30.01 -1.67
N ARG A 314 9.41 31.11 -1.51
CA ARG A 314 9.56 32.05 -0.40
C ARG A 314 8.62 31.61 0.74
N GLU A 315 8.72 30.38 1.20
CA GLU A 315 8.02 30.01 2.42
C GLU A 315 8.70 30.64 3.64
N ALA A 316 7.90 30.93 4.65
CA ALA A 316 8.42 31.43 5.91
C ALA A 316 9.37 30.37 6.51
N PRO A 317 10.54 30.76 7.04
CA PRO A 317 11.48 29.80 7.61
C PRO A 317 10.80 28.97 8.70
N GLU A 318 11.12 27.67 8.75
CA GLU A 318 10.73 26.76 9.83
C GLU A 318 10.87 27.44 11.19
N THR A 319 9.84 27.27 12.02
CA THR A 319 9.90 27.80 13.38
C THR A 319 10.87 26.97 14.23
N ASP A 320 11.38 27.57 15.31
CA ASP A 320 12.26 26.84 16.23
C ASP A 320 11.53 25.66 16.90
N GLU A 321 10.19 25.68 16.96
CA GLU A 321 9.35 24.59 17.47
C GLU A 321 9.31 23.39 16.51
N ASP A 322 9.12 23.64 15.20
CA ASP A 322 9.14 22.58 14.17
C ASP A 322 10.50 21.86 14.14
N ARG A 323 11.59 22.64 14.25
CA ARG A 323 12.95 22.09 14.28
C ARG A 323 13.22 21.30 15.55
N ALA A 324 12.74 21.77 16.70
CA ALA A 324 12.92 21.08 17.98
C ALA A 324 12.17 19.74 18.02
N PHE A 325 10.97 19.66 17.42
CA PHE A 325 10.22 18.41 17.30
C PHE A 325 10.98 17.36 16.46
N ILE A 326 11.57 17.78 15.33
CA ILE A 326 12.33 16.89 14.45
C ILE A 326 13.66 16.43 15.09
N GLU A 327 14.37 17.32 15.78
CA GLU A 327 15.71 17.04 16.34
C GLU A 327 15.67 16.31 17.69
N HIS A 328 14.63 16.51 18.49
CA HIS A 328 14.58 16.04 19.88
C HIS A 328 13.37 15.17 20.18
N GLY A 329 12.48 14.95 19.21
CA GLY A 329 11.18 14.33 19.44
C GLY A 329 10.23 15.29 20.17
N PRO A 330 9.12 14.80 20.74
CA PRO A 330 8.16 15.64 21.45
C PRO A 330 8.85 16.47 22.52
N VAL A 331 8.78 17.80 22.38
CA VAL A 331 9.50 18.75 23.24
C VAL A 331 8.58 19.30 24.32
N THR A 332 7.27 19.21 24.12
CA THR A 332 6.24 19.64 25.07
C THR A 332 5.42 18.46 25.59
N GLU A 333 4.78 18.65 26.76
CA GLU A 333 3.78 17.69 27.26
C GLU A 333 2.61 17.54 26.29
N GLU A 334 2.32 18.55 25.46
CA GLU A 334 1.26 18.56 24.47
C GLU A 334 1.62 17.70 23.24
N ASP A 335 2.87 17.75 22.78
CA ASP A 335 3.39 16.84 21.73
C ASP A 335 3.41 15.39 22.19
N GLN A 336 3.82 15.17 23.46
CA GLN A 336 3.82 13.84 24.07
C GLN A 336 2.39 13.33 24.24
N HIS A 337 1.45 14.19 24.65
CA HIS A 337 0.03 13.85 24.72
C HIS A 337 -0.55 13.56 23.34
N ALA A 338 -0.17 14.31 22.30
CA ALA A 338 -0.61 14.06 20.93
C ALA A 338 -0.12 12.70 20.43
N LEU A 339 1.13 12.32 20.75
CA LEU A 339 1.67 10.98 20.45
C LEU A 339 1.01 9.88 21.27
N ASP A 340 0.73 10.11 22.55
CA ASP A 340 0.05 9.15 23.43
C ASP A 340 -1.44 9.00 23.06
N ASP A 341 -2.09 10.07 22.62
CA ASP A 341 -3.45 10.05 22.07
C ASP A 341 -3.47 9.38 20.68
N LEU A 342 -2.42 9.55 19.86
CA LEU A 342 -2.23 8.79 18.63
C LEU A 342 -2.18 7.29 18.95
N ARG A 343 -1.42 6.91 19.98
CA ARG A 343 -1.32 5.54 20.49
C ARG A 343 -2.67 5.03 21.03
N GLY A 344 -3.40 5.89 21.75
CA GLY A 344 -4.74 5.61 22.25
C GLY A 344 -5.84 5.54 21.17
N MET A 345 -5.69 6.26 20.05
CA MET A 345 -6.56 6.19 18.88
C MET A 345 -6.31 4.93 18.05
N LEU A 346 -5.04 4.51 17.93
CA LEU A 346 -4.65 3.24 17.31
C LEU A 346 -5.22 2.03 18.07
N ASP A 347 -5.36 2.12 19.40
CA ASP A 347 -5.96 1.07 20.24
C ASP A 347 -7.51 1.07 20.26
N ARG A 348 -8.18 2.16 19.85
CA ARG A 348 -9.64 2.35 20.06
C ARG A 348 -10.55 2.08 18.85
N ASN A 349 -10.01 1.85 17.65
CA ASN A 349 -10.83 1.68 16.45
C ASN A 349 -11.06 0.21 16.03
N ALA A 350 -11.72 -0.55 16.90
CA ALA A 350 -12.38 -1.79 16.51
C ALA A 350 -13.83 -1.49 16.09
N HIS A 351 -14.06 -1.19 14.81
CA HIS A 351 -15.42 -1.17 14.23
C HIS A 351 -15.48 -2.08 12.99
N PRO A 352 -16.58 -2.86 12.82
CA PRO A 352 -16.68 -3.88 11.78
C PRO A 352 -16.98 -3.26 10.41
N PRO A 353 -16.40 -3.76 9.30
CA PRO A 353 -16.82 -3.38 7.96
C PRO A 353 -18.18 -3.99 7.60
N ARG A 354 -19.00 -3.21 6.90
CA ARG A 354 -20.27 -3.63 6.29
C ARG A 354 -20.00 -4.59 5.12
N THR A 355 -20.75 -5.67 5.05
CA THR A 355 -20.79 -6.63 3.95
C THR A 355 -21.44 -6.03 2.69
N PHE A 356 -20.78 -6.12 1.54
CA PHE A 356 -21.37 -5.93 0.21
C PHE A 356 -21.37 -7.27 -0.54
N GLY A 357 -22.45 -7.53 -1.28
CA GLY A 357 -22.78 -8.83 -1.87
C GLY A 357 -22.05 -9.19 -3.17
N ASP A 358 -22.18 -10.47 -3.51
CA ASP A 358 -21.52 -11.20 -4.59
C ASP A 358 -22.02 -10.83 -6.00
N ASP A 359 -21.08 -10.52 -6.92
CA ASP A 359 -21.01 -11.05 -8.30
C ASP A 359 -19.66 -10.62 -8.94
N ALA A 360 -18.86 -11.60 -9.37
CA ALA A 360 -17.38 -11.60 -9.52
C ALA A 360 -16.80 -11.08 -10.87
N PRO A 361 -15.45 -11.07 -11.13
CA PRO A 361 -14.29 -11.08 -10.22
C PRO A 361 -13.36 -9.86 -10.45
N VAL A 362 -13.07 -9.11 -9.39
CA VAL A 362 -11.76 -8.46 -9.24
C VAL A 362 -11.02 -9.35 -8.25
N HIS A 363 -9.77 -9.74 -8.51
CA HIS A 363 -8.95 -10.33 -7.46
C HIS A 363 -8.71 -9.25 -6.40
N THR A 364 -9.65 -9.12 -5.46
CA THR A 364 -9.45 -8.36 -4.23
C THR A 364 -8.33 -9.09 -3.49
N PRO A 365 -7.17 -8.47 -3.26
CA PRO A 365 -6.14 -9.04 -2.39
C PRO A 365 -6.81 -9.35 -1.06
N GLN A 366 -6.86 -10.62 -0.68
CA GLN A 366 -7.50 -10.99 0.57
C GLN A 366 -6.56 -10.64 1.72
N VAL A 367 -6.87 -9.59 2.48
CA VAL A 367 -6.14 -9.26 3.71
C VAL A 367 -6.22 -10.45 4.65
N HIS A 368 -5.06 -10.94 5.10
CA HIS A 368 -4.96 -12.16 5.87
C HIS A 368 -4.77 -11.87 7.35
N TYR A 369 -5.88 -11.86 8.10
CA TYR A 369 -5.86 -11.65 9.55
C TYR A 369 -5.51 -12.94 10.30
N ARG A 370 -4.89 -12.85 11.48
CA ARG A 370 -4.75 -14.01 12.38
C ARG A 370 -6.07 -14.35 13.05
N LEU A 371 -6.21 -15.58 13.52
CA LEU A 371 -7.43 -16.03 14.20
C LEU A 371 -7.79 -15.22 15.45
N ASN A 372 -6.79 -14.65 16.15
CA ASN A 372 -7.01 -13.78 17.31
C ASN A 372 -7.29 -12.31 16.96
N ASP A 373 -7.22 -11.93 15.69
CA ASP A 373 -7.61 -10.59 15.22
C ASP A 373 -9.12 -10.55 14.96
N ALA A 374 -9.80 -9.54 15.51
CA ALA A 374 -11.25 -9.36 15.39
C ALA A 374 -11.75 -9.23 13.94
N ARG A 375 -10.87 -8.89 12.99
CA ARG A 375 -11.17 -8.76 11.56
C ARG A 375 -11.13 -10.09 10.82
N ASN A 376 -10.61 -11.17 11.43
CA ASN A 376 -10.61 -12.49 10.82
C ASN A 376 -12.04 -13.06 10.78
N PRO A 377 -12.54 -13.58 9.64
CA PRO A 377 -13.87 -14.18 9.53
C PRO A 377 -14.13 -15.33 10.52
N ASP A 378 -13.07 -16.07 10.88
CA ASP A 378 -13.11 -17.19 11.83
C ASP A 378 -12.83 -16.75 13.29
N HIS A 379 -12.65 -15.45 13.55
CA HIS A 379 -12.35 -14.93 14.89
C HIS A 379 -13.40 -15.34 15.93
N ALA A 380 -14.68 -15.37 15.55
CA ALA A 380 -15.74 -15.78 16.46
C ALA A 380 -15.57 -17.24 16.93
N LEU A 381 -15.18 -18.14 16.02
CA LEU A 381 -14.93 -19.55 16.33
C LEU A 381 -13.66 -19.71 17.17
N PHE A 382 -12.64 -18.90 16.90
CA PHE A 382 -11.45 -18.79 17.73
C PHE A 382 -11.76 -18.30 19.15
N GLY A 383 -12.57 -17.23 19.29
CA GLY A 383 -12.98 -16.70 20.59
C GLY A 383 -13.70 -17.74 21.45
N GLN A 384 -14.54 -18.57 20.83
CA GLN A 384 -15.19 -19.71 21.50
C GLN A 384 -14.16 -20.75 21.96
N ALA A 385 -13.24 -21.17 21.08
CA ALA A 385 -12.15 -22.09 21.45
C ALA A 385 -11.29 -21.54 22.60
N ARG A 386 -10.97 -20.25 22.57
CA ARG A 386 -10.15 -19.55 23.58
C ARG A 386 -10.84 -19.48 24.93
N GLN A 387 -12.12 -19.13 24.95
CA GLN A 387 -12.91 -19.11 26.17
C GLN A 387 -12.93 -20.50 26.84
N GLN A 388 -13.21 -21.54 26.07
CA GLN A 388 -13.31 -22.91 26.60
C GLN A 388 -11.95 -23.51 26.97
N MET A 389 -10.89 -23.20 26.22
CA MET A 389 -9.51 -23.55 26.60
C MET A 389 -9.09 -22.85 27.90
N GLY A 390 -9.52 -21.60 28.13
CA GLY A 390 -9.26 -20.90 29.38
C GLY A 390 -9.90 -21.60 30.59
N VAL A 391 -11.14 -22.07 30.44
CA VAL A 391 -11.83 -22.88 31.46
C VAL A 391 -11.06 -24.18 31.72
N LEU A 392 -10.68 -24.89 30.66
CA LEU A 392 -9.94 -26.15 30.75
C LEU A 392 -8.56 -25.98 31.40
N ASN A 393 -7.82 -24.93 31.02
CA ASN A 393 -6.51 -24.57 31.59
C ASN A 393 -6.60 -24.36 33.11
N GLY A 394 -7.66 -23.67 33.57
CA GLY A 394 -7.94 -23.47 34.99
C GLY A 394 -8.32 -24.75 35.73
N GLN A 395 -9.15 -25.61 35.11
CA GLN A 395 -9.59 -26.88 35.72
C GLN A 395 -8.48 -27.91 35.85
N HIS A 396 -7.58 -28.00 34.87
CA HIS A 396 -6.47 -28.96 34.86
C HIS A 396 -5.17 -28.41 35.46
N GLY A 397 -5.12 -27.13 35.82
CA GLY A 397 -3.95 -26.50 36.45
C GLY A 397 -2.72 -26.47 35.55
N TRP A 398 -2.90 -26.40 34.23
CA TRP A 398 -1.78 -26.40 33.27
C TRP A 398 -0.96 -25.10 33.31
N ASN A 399 -1.54 -24.01 33.81
CA ASN A 399 -0.90 -22.70 33.91
C ASN A 399 -0.29 -22.23 32.57
N LEU A 400 -0.98 -22.49 31.46
CA LEU A 400 -0.55 -22.02 30.14
C LEU A 400 -0.55 -20.49 30.13
N GLY A 401 0.52 -19.91 29.57
CA GLY A 401 0.59 -18.47 29.29
C GLY A 401 -0.33 -18.08 28.14
N GLU A 402 -0.58 -16.77 27.95
CA GLU A 402 -1.50 -16.27 26.93
C GLU A 402 -1.18 -16.77 25.52
N GLN A 403 0.11 -16.78 25.15
CA GLN A 403 0.56 -17.27 23.84
C GLN A 403 0.26 -18.76 23.64
N GLN A 404 0.46 -19.58 24.67
CA GLN A 404 0.20 -21.03 24.61
C GLN A 404 -1.30 -21.32 24.54
N LEU A 405 -2.10 -20.50 25.22
CA LEU A 405 -3.55 -20.57 25.15
C LEU A 405 -4.04 -20.22 23.74
N ASP A 406 -3.54 -19.13 23.15
CA ASP A 406 -3.87 -18.71 21.79
C ASP A 406 -3.47 -19.76 20.75
N ASN A 407 -2.29 -20.36 20.88
CA ASN A 407 -1.82 -21.44 20.00
C ASN A 407 -2.77 -22.65 20.03
N ALA A 408 -3.09 -23.16 21.23
CA ALA A 408 -3.95 -24.32 21.40
C ALA A 408 -5.38 -24.04 20.88
N SER A 409 -5.91 -22.85 21.15
CA SER A 409 -7.21 -22.42 20.66
C SER A 409 -7.26 -22.28 19.15
N ALA A 410 -6.21 -21.74 18.53
CA ALA A 410 -6.11 -21.63 17.08
C ALA A 410 -6.06 -23.00 16.38
N ALA A 411 -5.30 -23.95 16.95
CA ALA A 411 -5.27 -25.33 16.44
C ALA A 411 -6.66 -26.01 16.54
N LEU A 412 -7.39 -25.77 17.63
CA LEU A 412 -8.77 -26.26 17.80
C LEU A 412 -9.75 -25.60 16.81
N THR A 413 -9.57 -24.32 16.49
CA THR A 413 -10.36 -23.63 15.45
C THR A 413 -10.13 -24.25 14.08
N VAL A 414 -8.89 -24.55 13.72
CA VAL A 414 -8.58 -25.26 12.45
C VAL A 414 -9.25 -26.63 12.42
N ALA A 415 -9.11 -27.42 13.49
CA ALA A 415 -9.73 -28.73 13.57
C ALA A 415 -11.26 -28.66 13.47
N ALA A 416 -11.89 -27.70 14.14
CA ALA A 416 -13.32 -27.44 14.04
C ALA A 416 -13.74 -27.12 12.60
N LYS A 417 -13.00 -26.25 11.90
CA LYS A 417 -13.26 -25.94 10.47
C LYS A 417 -13.12 -27.17 9.57
N GLN A 418 -12.05 -27.96 9.72
CA GLN A 418 -11.82 -29.18 8.94
C GLN A 418 -12.94 -30.21 9.11
N ASN A 419 -13.58 -30.22 10.28
CA ASN A 419 -14.68 -31.13 10.61
C ASN A 419 -16.06 -30.48 10.47
N HIS A 420 -16.13 -29.27 9.89
CA HIS A 420 -17.37 -28.52 9.68
C HIS A 420 -18.19 -28.27 10.96
N LEU A 421 -17.52 -28.02 12.09
CA LEU A 421 -18.16 -27.56 13.32
C LEU A 421 -18.38 -26.04 13.23
N PRO A 422 -19.63 -25.54 13.19
CA PRO A 422 -19.90 -24.11 13.09
C PRO A 422 -19.84 -23.37 14.44
N ALA A 423 -19.64 -24.10 15.54
CA ALA A 423 -19.50 -23.56 16.89
C ALA A 423 -18.70 -24.53 17.78
N ILE A 424 -18.09 -24.01 18.84
CA ILE A 424 -17.37 -24.77 19.87
C ILE A 424 -18.01 -24.45 21.23
N ASP A 425 -18.82 -25.37 21.74
CA ASP A 425 -19.54 -25.22 23.01
C ASP A 425 -18.67 -25.59 24.21
N SER A 426 -17.73 -26.52 24.01
CA SER A 426 -16.78 -26.94 25.05
C SER A 426 -15.48 -27.46 24.43
N VAL A 427 -14.42 -27.47 25.25
CA VAL A 427 -13.18 -28.17 24.91
C VAL A 427 -12.91 -29.23 25.96
N LEU A 428 -12.63 -30.45 25.50
CA LEU A 428 -12.36 -31.59 26.37
C LEU A 428 -10.91 -32.04 26.23
N PHE A 429 -10.32 -32.47 27.34
CA PHE A 429 -9.05 -33.17 27.36
C PHE A 429 -9.27 -34.67 27.57
N GLN A 430 -8.68 -35.50 26.71
CA GLN A 430 -8.66 -36.96 26.88
C GLN A 430 -7.22 -37.46 26.91
N GLN A 431 -6.96 -38.38 27.84
CA GLN A 431 -5.67 -39.07 27.89
C GLN A 431 -5.57 -40.16 26.81
N PRO A 432 -4.37 -40.39 26.22
CA PRO A 432 -3.17 -39.57 26.36
C PRO A 432 -3.21 -38.36 25.40
N ASP A 433 -3.12 -37.17 25.98
CA ASP A 433 -2.72 -35.91 25.34
C ASP A 433 -3.53 -35.41 24.13
N LYS A 434 -4.85 -35.55 24.15
CA LYS A 434 -5.73 -35.02 23.09
C LYS A 434 -6.65 -33.92 23.60
N LEU A 435 -6.78 -32.87 22.79
CA LEU A 435 -7.79 -31.82 22.94
C LEU A 435 -8.89 -32.02 21.90
N PHE A 436 -10.14 -31.83 22.30
CA PHE A 436 -11.30 -31.91 21.42
C PHE A 436 -12.13 -30.65 21.49
N ALA A 437 -12.35 -30.00 20.35
CA ALA A 437 -13.40 -29.01 20.19
C ALA A 437 -14.73 -29.74 20.03
N VAL A 438 -15.72 -29.42 20.87
CA VAL A 438 -16.99 -30.15 20.94
C VAL A 438 -18.16 -29.21 20.74
N ARG A 439 -19.13 -29.67 19.94
CA ARG A 439 -20.43 -29.03 19.74
C ARG A 439 -21.55 -29.97 20.18
N GLY A 440 -22.52 -29.42 20.89
CA GLY A 440 -23.70 -30.13 21.38
C GLY A 440 -23.41 -31.05 22.56
N GLN A 441 -24.42 -31.83 22.94
CA GLN A 441 -24.37 -32.78 24.05
C GLN A 441 -25.13 -34.07 23.66
N GLY A 442 -24.80 -35.19 24.32
CA GLY A 442 -25.49 -36.46 24.12
C GLY A 442 -25.30 -37.03 22.71
N GLU A 443 -26.37 -37.59 22.12
CA GLU A 443 -26.32 -38.27 20.82
C GLU A 443 -26.09 -37.33 19.62
N ALA A 444 -26.25 -36.01 19.80
CA ALA A 444 -26.01 -35.00 18.77
C ALA A 444 -24.59 -34.38 18.85
N MET A 445 -23.69 -34.98 19.63
CA MET A 445 -22.33 -34.47 19.84
C MET A 445 -21.47 -34.59 18.58
N GLN A 446 -20.91 -33.46 18.14
CA GLN A 446 -19.89 -33.40 17.10
C GLN A 446 -18.56 -32.98 17.74
N TRP A 447 -17.44 -33.53 17.26
CA TRP A 447 -16.13 -33.24 17.84
C TRP A 447 -15.03 -33.22 16.79
N ALA A 448 -14.00 -32.43 17.06
CA ALA A 448 -12.78 -32.35 16.26
C ALA A 448 -11.56 -32.37 17.19
N GLY A 449 -10.61 -33.27 16.94
CA GLY A 449 -9.49 -33.53 17.84
C GLY A 449 -8.14 -33.06 17.31
N VAL A 450 -7.29 -32.61 18.22
CA VAL A 450 -5.86 -32.31 17.99
C VAL A 450 -5.01 -32.94 19.09
N ASP A 451 -3.73 -33.16 18.80
CA ASP A 451 -2.75 -33.48 19.83
C ASP A 451 -2.50 -32.23 20.69
N ALA A 452 -2.56 -32.38 22.01
CA ALA A 452 -2.54 -31.26 22.94
C ALA A 452 -1.19 -30.56 22.95
N ARG A 453 -0.08 -31.32 22.96
CA ARG A 453 1.27 -30.76 22.96
C ARG A 453 1.56 -30.05 21.64
N ALA A 454 1.27 -30.72 20.52
CA ALA A 454 1.44 -30.11 19.21
C ALA A 454 0.57 -28.86 19.04
N ALA A 455 -0.64 -28.84 19.57
CA ALA A 455 -1.52 -27.67 19.53
C ALA A 455 -0.97 -26.49 20.34
N ILE A 456 -0.43 -26.74 21.54
CA ILE A 456 0.18 -25.70 22.40
C ILE A 456 1.44 -25.11 21.75
N ASP A 457 2.27 -25.98 21.16
CA ASP A 457 3.57 -25.58 20.59
C ASP A 457 3.44 -25.00 19.17
N LYS A 458 2.28 -25.15 18.51
CA LYS A 458 2.03 -24.64 17.15
C LYS A 458 1.67 -23.15 17.16
N PRO A 459 2.49 -22.27 16.56
CA PRO A 459 2.19 -20.84 16.53
C PRO A 459 0.85 -20.53 15.86
N ILE A 460 0.08 -19.61 16.45
CA ILE A 460 -1.22 -19.16 15.94
C ILE A 460 -1.19 -18.73 14.46
N ALA A 461 -0.07 -18.18 13.96
CA ALA A 461 0.06 -17.79 12.56
C ALA A 461 0.03 -18.99 11.59
N VAL A 462 0.61 -20.14 12.00
CA VAL A 462 0.56 -21.38 11.21
C VAL A 462 -0.88 -21.88 11.13
N SER A 463 -1.57 -21.94 12.27
CA SER A 463 -3.00 -22.32 12.32
C SER A 463 -3.88 -21.32 11.55
N SER A 464 -3.57 -20.03 11.57
CA SER A 464 -4.29 -19.01 10.81
C SER A 464 -4.08 -19.17 9.29
N ARG A 465 -2.96 -19.73 8.84
CA ARG A 465 -2.73 -20.10 7.44
C ARG A 465 -3.56 -21.32 7.05
N GLU A 466 -3.50 -22.37 7.84
CA GLU A 466 -4.28 -23.60 7.58
C GLU A 466 -5.79 -23.35 7.60
N ALA A 467 -6.28 -22.50 8.49
CA ALA A 467 -7.69 -22.12 8.55
C ALA A 467 -8.18 -21.49 7.23
N ARG A 468 -7.30 -20.74 6.53
CA ARG A 468 -7.62 -20.08 5.24
C ARG A 468 -7.69 -21.07 4.08
N GLU A 469 -6.87 -22.11 4.11
CA GLU A 469 -6.83 -23.13 3.06
C GLU A 469 -8.05 -24.05 3.07
N ILE A 470 -8.84 -24.03 4.15
CA ILE A 470 -10.11 -24.77 4.27
C ILE A 470 -11.22 -23.94 3.65
N ALA A 471 -11.67 -24.35 2.46
CA ALA A 471 -12.71 -23.66 1.69
C ALA A 471 -13.98 -23.36 2.51
N PRO A 472 -14.62 -22.19 2.34
CA PRO A 472 -15.88 -21.90 3.01
C PRO A 472 -16.98 -22.84 2.49
N THR A 473 -17.70 -23.49 3.40
CA THR A 473 -18.92 -24.23 3.08
C THR A 473 -19.99 -23.25 2.64
N VAL A 474 -20.16 -23.05 1.33
CA VAL A 474 -21.35 -22.37 0.79
C VAL A 474 -22.52 -23.34 0.96
N GLN A 475 -23.33 -23.15 2.00
CA GLN A 475 -24.69 -23.68 1.99
C GLN A 475 -25.48 -22.90 0.95
N ALA A 476 -25.67 -23.50 -0.23
CA ALA A 476 -26.60 -22.98 -1.21
C ALA A 476 -28.00 -22.87 -0.59
N PRO A 477 -28.71 -21.75 -0.74
CA PRO A 477 -30.08 -21.65 -0.26
C PRO A 477 -30.96 -22.67 -1.00
N PRO A 478 -31.99 -23.24 -0.34
CA PRO A 478 -32.88 -24.19 -0.98
C PRO A 478 -33.58 -23.52 -2.15
N ILE A 479 -33.37 -24.05 -3.36
CA ILE A 479 -34.11 -23.65 -4.56
C ILE A 479 -35.59 -23.98 -4.29
N ALA A 480 -36.40 -22.94 -4.10
CA ALA A 480 -37.84 -23.07 -4.15
C ALA A 480 -38.21 -23.57 -5.55
N GLN A 481 -38.74 -24.79 -5.63
CA GLN A 481 -39.34 -25.32 -6.85
C GLN A 481 -40.53 -24.43 -7.23
N VAL A 482 -40.31 -23.53 -8.19
CA VAL A 482 -41.40 -22.85 -8.88
C VAL A 482 -42.04 -23.87 -9.81
N GLN A 483 -43.29 -24.19 -9.51
CA GLN A 483 -44.15 -25.02 -10.33
C GLN A 483 -44.25 -24.44 -11.74
N SER A 484 -43.98 -25.29 -12.72
CA SER A 484 -44.28 -25.11 -14.13
C SER A 484 -45.77 -24.78 -14.30
N MET A 485 -46.08 -23.58 -14.81
CA MET A 485 -47.32 -23.34 -15.54
C MET A 485 -47.01 -23.35 -17.02
N ASP A 486 -47.62 -24.33 -17.69
CA ASP A 486 -47.74 -24.49 -19.13
C ASP A 486 -48.12 -23.17 -19.81
N VAL A 487 -47.35 -22.79 -20.83
CA VAL A 487 -47.86 -21.96 -21.92
C VAL A 487 -47.51 -22.65 -23.23
N ASP A 488 -48.53 -23.30 -23.78
CA ASP A 488 -48.61 -23.81 -25.14
C ASP A 488 -48.22 -22.75 -26.16
N VAL A 489 -47.16 -23.01 -26.94
CA VAL A 489 -46.97 -22.38 -28.26
C VAL A 489 -46.50 -23.47 -29.24
N GLN A 490 -47.39 -23.82 -30.17
CA GLN A 490 -47.16 -24.77 -31.25
C GLN A 490 -46.06 -24.30 -32.24
N PRO A 491 -45.31 -25.23 -32.85
CA PRO A 491 -44.28 -24.91 -33.83
C PRO A 491 -44.85 -24.79 -35.25
N MET A 492 -44.65 -23.63 -35.90
CA MET A 492 -44.75 -23.52 -37.36
C MET A 492 -43.39 -23.78 -38.00
N GLN A 493 -43.33 -24.86 -38.78
CA GLN A 493 -42.29 -25.11 -39.78
C GLN A 493 -42.40 -24.16 -40.99
N ILE A 494 -41.34 -24.16 -41.80
CA ILE A 494 -41.12 -23.67 -43.17
C ILE A 494 -39.96 -22.64 -43.12
N GLY A 495 -38.85 -22.72 -43.84
CA GLY A 495 -38.36 -23.58 -44.92
C GLY A 495 -37.21 -22.82 -45.59
N ARG A 496 -36.15 -23.52 -46.01
CA ARG A 496 -35.06 -22.97 -46.83
C ARG A 496 -35.60 -22.42 -48.16
N HIS A 497 -35.07 -21.29 -48.66
CA HIS A 497 -34.37 -21.20 -49.96
C HIS A 497 -33.92 -19.76 -50.34
N GLY A 498 -32.68 -19.70 -50.83
CA GLY A 498 -31.98 -18.74 -51.71
C GLY A 498 -32.58 -17.37 -52.06
N HIS A 499 -31.76 -16.32 -51.96
CA HIS A 499 -30.89 -15.86 -53.05
C HIS A 499 -29.72 -15.01 -52.51
#